data_AF-A0AAU2IT47-F1
#
_entry.id   AF-A0AAU2IT47-F1
#
_cell.length_a   1.000
_cell.length_b   1.000
_cell.length_c   1.000
_cell.angle_alpha   90.00
_cell.angle_beta   90.00
_cell.angle_gamma   90.00
#
_symmetry.space_group_name_H-M   'P 1'
#
loop_
_entity.id
_entity.type
_entity.pdbx_description
1 polymer ?
#
loop_
_entity_poly.entity_id
_entity_poly.type
_entity_poly.pdbx_seq_one_letter_code
_entity_poly.pdbx_strand_id
1 'polypeptide(L)'
;MTAVNIEILINVWQRLLTDPRKSWVLFEHGTCVVLTAPVGELAEQATEIVKKFGPAQAGSSAGDFGVIDLKDTEGWVVTGYHNDVLTYVGPDEPMDESEITVGLFGRSKRHRDGTELHVVHVEDNRGSADPA
;
A
#
# COMPACT_ATOMS: atom_id res chain seq x y z
N MET A 1 -17.12 9.57 7.33
CA MET A 1 -15.73 9.71 7.81
C MET A 1 -14.72 8.93 6.96
N THR A 2 -15.10 8.34 5.82
CA THR A 2 -14.20 7.59 4.92
C THR A 2 -13.43 8.48 3.94
N ALA A 3 -14.06 9.51 3.36
CA ALA A 3 -13.41 10.40 2.38
C ALA A 3 -12.18 11.13 2.95
N VAL A 4 -12.29 11.67 4.17
CA VAL A 4 -11.19 12.37 4.87
C VAL A 4 -9.99 11.44 5.08
N ASN A 5 -10.24 10.14 5.29
CA ASN A 5 -9.17 9.17 5.49
C ASN A 5 -8.45 8.83 4.17
N ILE A 6 -9.20 8.76 3.06
CA ILE A 6 -8.63 8.47 1.73
C ILE A 6 -7.72 9.61 1.26
N GLU A 7 -8.14 10.88 1.41
CA GLU A 7 -7.31 12.03 1.02
C GLU A 7 -5.99 12.09 1.81
N ILE A 8 -6.03 11.77 3.11
CA ILE A 8 -4.83 11.67 3.93
C ILE A 8 -3.91 10.56 3.42
N LEU A 9 -4.46 9.37 3.14
CA LEU A 9 -3.70 8.26 2.60
C LEU A 9 -3.04 8.61 1.25
N ILE A 10 -3.76 9.26 0.34
CA ILE A 10 -3.21 9.71 -0.94
C ILE A 10 -2.03 10.66 -0.70
N ASN A 11 -2.18 11.65 0.18
CA ASN A 11 -1.11 12.60 0.51
C ASN A 11 0.12 11.91 1.12
N VAL A 12 -0.10 10.93 2.00
CA VAL A 12 0.98 10.12 2.58
C VAL A 12 1.72 9.37 1.48
N TRP A 13 0.99 8.66 0.60
CA TRP A 13 1.62 7.89 -0.48
C TRP A 13 2.34 8.77 -1.50
N GLN A 14 1.82 9.95 -1.82
CA GLN A 14 2.52 10.93 -2.67
C GLN A 14 3.84 11.41 -2.05
N ARG A 15 3.91 11.54 -0.72
CA ARG A 15 5.16 11.91 -0.03
C ARG A 15 6.15 10.75 0.06
N LEU A 16 5.64 9.53 0.23
CA LEU A 16 6.47 8.33 0.30
C LEU A 16 7.04 7.92 -1.05
N LEU A 17 6.23 8.03 -2.11
CA LEU A 17 6.59 7.67 -3.47
C LEU A 17 7.06 8.92 -4.21
N THR A 18 8.26 9.38 -3.87
CA THR A 18 8.87 10.58 -4.45
C THR A 18 9.34 10.42 -5.90
N ASP A 19 9.33 9.20 -6.44
CA ASP A 19 9.71 8.95 -7.84
C ASP A 19 8.52 9.28 -8.77
N PRO A 20 8.61 10.34 -9.59
CA PRO A 20 7.50 10.82 -10.41
C PRO A 20 7.20 9.91 -11.62
N ARG A 21 7.94 8.81 -11.81
CA ARG A 21 7.71 7.85 -12.90
C ARG A 21 6.94 6.62 -12.41
N LYS A 22 6.87 6.42 -11.08
CA LYS A 22 6.16 5.30 -10.49
C LYS A 22 4.67 5.60 -10.50
N SER A 23 3.93 4.76 -11.19
CA SER A 23 2.48 4.73 -11.09
C SER A 23 2.10 3.83 -9.92
N TRP A 24 1.02 4.14 -9.22
CA TRP A 24 0.61 3.36 -8.06
C TRP A 24 -0.90 3.37 -7.88
N VAL A 25 -1.40 2.36 -7.19
CA VAL A 25 -2.83 2.17 -6.95
C VAL A 25 -3.06 1.97 -5.46
N LEU A 26 -4.00 2.74 -4.91
CA LEU A 26 -4.39 2.68 -3.50
C LEU A 26 -5.71 1.95 -3.34
N PHE A 27 -5.74 1.07 -2.35
CA PHE A 27 -6.92 0.37 -1.90
C PHE A 27 -7.46 0.99 -0.61
N GLU A 28 -8.74 0.75 -0.33
CA GLU A 28 -9.52 1.40 0.71
C GLU A 28 -8.88 1.35 2.11
N HIS A 29 -8.23 0.25 2.49
CA HIS A 29 -7.63 0.09 3.83
C HIS A 29 -6.17 0.55 3.90
N GLY A 30 -5.66 1.24 2.88
CA GLY A 30 -4.32 1.83 2.88
C GLY A 30 -3.23 0.95 2.29
N THR A 31 -3.59 -0.15 1.63
CA THR A 31 -2.65 -0.92 0.80
C THR A 31 -2.40 -0.20 -0.52
N CYS A 32 -1.14 0.04 -0.84
CA CYS A 32 -0.70 0.64 -2.09
C CYS A 32 0.11 -0.38 -2.89
N VAL A 33 -0.16 -0.45 -4.19
CA VAL A 33 0.62 -1.25 -5.15
C VAL A 33 1.40 -0.33 -6.06
N VAL A 34 2.72 -0.46 -6.04
CA VAL A 34 3.61 0.32 -6.90
C VAL A 34 3.81 -0.44 -8.21
N LEU A 35 3.53 0.20 -9.34
CA LEU A 35 3.66 -0.39 -10.68
C LEU A 35 4.86 0.26 -11.38
N THR A 36 5.94 -0.52 -11.55
CA THR A 36 7.22 -0.04 -12.12
C THR A 36 7.25 -0.02 -13.65
N ALA A 37 6.54 -0.94 -14.31
CA ALA A 37 6.39 -0.97 -15.76
C ALA A 37 4.97 -1.42 -16.18
N PRO A 38 3.92 -0.67 -15.80
CA PRO A 38 2.55 -1.09 -16.06
C PRO A 38 2.18 -1.05 -17.55
N VAL A 39 1.43 -2.06 -17.99
CA VAL A 39 0.88 -2.15 -19.35
C VAL A 39 -0.65 -2.29 -19.28
N GLY A 40 -1.39 -1.40 -19.94
CA GLY A 40 -2.86 -1.41 -19.88
C GLY A 40 -3.41 -0.76 -18.61
N GLU A 41 -4.54 -1.24 -18.10
CA GLU A 41 -5.22 -0.61 -16.95
C GLU A 41 -4.47 -0.87 -15.63
N LEU A 42 -4.16 0.20 -14.89
CA LEU A 42 -3.38 0.13 -13.64
C LEU A 42 -4.17 -0.56 -12.52
N ALA A 43 -5.46 -0.20 -12.38
CA ALA A 43 -6.33 -0.75 -11.36
C ALA A 43 -6.49 -2.28 -11.50
N GLU A 44 -6.64 -2.78 -12.72
CA GLU A 44 -6.75 -4.22 -12.99
C GLU A 44 -5.46 -4.96 -12.61
N GLN A 45 -4.30 -4.42 -13.02
CA GLN A 45 -3.00 -5.00 -12.67
C GLN A 45 -2.77 -5.03 -11.15
N ALA A 46 -3.02 -3.92 -10.47
CA ALA A 46 -2.89 -3.83 -9.02
C ALA A 46 -3.84 -4.78 -8.29
N THR A 47 -5.08 -4.92 -8.80
CA THR A 47 -6.08 -5.85 -8.27
C THR A 47 -5.59 -7.29 -8.37
N GLU A 48 -5.04 -7.71 -9.50
CA GLU A 48 -4.50 -9.07 -9.67
C GLU A 48 -3.30 -9.34 -8.75
N ILE A 49 -2.44 -8.34 -8.52
CA ILE A 49 -1.33 -8.42 -7.57
C ILE A 49 -1.87 -8.59 -6.14
N VAL A 50 -2.78 -7.72 -5.70
CA VAL A 50 -3.32 -7.72 -4.33
C VAL A 50 -4.21 -8.95 -4.07
N LYS A 51 -4.93 -9.44 -5.07
CA LYS A 51 -5.67 -10.70 -4.99
C LYS A 51 -4.74 -11.91 -4.80
N LYS A 52 -3.57 -11.89 -5.43
CA LYS A 52 -2.59 -12.98 -5.37
C LYS A 52 -1.71 -12.92 -4.11
N PHE A 53 -1.31 -11.73 -3.68
CA PHE A 53 -0.32 -11.52 -2.62
C PHE A 53 -0.85 -10.82 -1.37
N GLY A 54 -2.07 -10.29 -1.40
CA GLY A 54 -2.74 -9.64 -0.27
C GLY A 54 -3.27 -10.61 0.79
N PRO A 55 -4.00 -11.70 0.45
CA PRO A 55 -4.52 -12.60 1.46
C PRO A 55 -3.38 -13.43 2.09
N ALA A 56 -3.08 -13.14 3.35
CA ALA A 56 -2.08 -13.88 4.10
C ALA A 56 -2.58 -15.28 4.49
N GLN A 57 -2.29 -16.29 3.65
CA GLN A 57 -2.57 -17.69 3.98
C GLN A 57 -1.65 -18.16 5.11
N ALA A 58 -2.26 -18.74 6.16
CA ALA A 58 -1.52 -19.31 7.27
C ALA A 58 -0.58 -20.44 6.79
N GLY A 59 0.69 -20.41 7.22
CA GLY A 59 1.70 -21.40 6.83
C GLY A 59 2.41 -21.16 5.50
N SER A 60 2.17 -20.01 4.85
CA SER A 60 2.91 -19.58 3.65
C SER A 60 3.87 -18.44 3.94
N SER A 61 4.86 -18.21 3.07
CA SER A 61 5.80 -17.07 3.15
C SER A 61 5.12 -15.68 3.21
N ALA A 62 3.81 -15.62 2.97
CA ALA A 62 2.95 -14.44 3.18
C ALA A 62 2.70 -14.09 4.66
N GLY A 63 3.18 -14.90 5.61
CA GLY A 63 3.20 -14.59 7.03
C GLY A 63 4.34 -13.66 7.45
N ASP A 64 5.36 -13.49 6.61
CA ASP A 64 6.50 -12.62 6.86
C ASP A 64 6.12 -11.17 6.53
N PHE A 65 6.48 -10.25 7.43
CA PHE A 65 6.25 -8.83 7.25
C PHE A 65 7.48 -8.04 7.70
N GLY A 66 7.79 -6.98 6.97
CA GLY A 66 8.73 -5.96 7.40
C GLY A 66 7.96 -4.73 7.89
N VAL A 67 8.47 -4.08 8.91
CA VAL A 67 7.98 -2.76 9.34
C VAL A 67 9.05 -1.73 9.04
N ILE A 68 8.67 -0.70 8.30
CA ILE A 68 9.53 0.42 7.96
C ILE A 68 8.99 1.63 8.70
N ASP A 69 9.78 2.13 9.64
CA ASP A 69 9.53 3.38 10.34
C ASP A 69 9.74 4.58 9.40
N LEU A 70 8.70 5.40 9.26
CA LEU A 70 8.71 6.56 8.41
C LEU A 70 9.28 7.75 9.21
N LYS A 71 10.57 8.05 9.04
CA LYS A 71 11.21 9.14 9.79
C LYS A 71 10.70 10.53 9.42
N ASP A 72 10.24 10.70 8.18
CA ASP A 72 9.80 11.98 7.62
C ASP A 72 8.25 12.11 7.54
N THR A 73 7.51 11.10 7.97
CA THR A 73 6.03 11.09 7.96
C THR A 73 5.53 10.25 9.10
N GLU A 74 4.52 10.67 9.85
CA GLU A 74 4.07 9.90 11.00
C GLU A 74 3.53 8.51 10.59
N GLY A 75 3.90 7.46 11.33
CA GLY A 75 3.44 6.08 11.13
C GLY A 75 4.48 5.15 10.51
N TRP A 76 4.00 4.04 9.94
CA TRP A 76 4.82 2.95 9.44
C TRP A 76 4.32 2.42 8.10
N VAL A 77 5.23 1.83 7.32
CA VAL A 77 4.90 1.01 6.16
C VAL A 77 5.17 -0.44 6.48
N VAL A 78 4.14 -1.26 6.31
CA VAL A 78 4.22 -2.72 6.49
C VAL A 78 4.34 -3.38 5.12
N THR A 79 5.50 -3.98 4.87
CA THR A 79 5.77 -4.79 3.68
C THR A 79 5.33 -6.22 3.91
N GLY A 80 5.12 -6.96 2.83
CA GLY A 80 4.94 -8.40 2.86
C GLY A 80 5.92 -9.10 1.92
N TYR A 81 5.55 -10.30 1.47
CA TYR A 81 6.36 -11.10 0.55
C TYR A 81 6.61 -10.41 -0.82
N HIS A 82 5.66 -9.61 -1.29
CA HIS A 82 5.80 -8.88 -2.56
C HIS A 82 6.28 -7.45 -2.29
N ASN A 83 7.47 -7.10 -2.80
CA ASN A 83 8.10 -5.81 -2.55
C ASN A 83 7.26 -4.62 -3.03
N ASP A 84 6.44 -4.81 -4.05
CA ASP A 84 5.59 -3.75 -4.61
C ASP A 84 4.24 -3.60 -3.90
N VAL A 85 3.94 -4.42 -2.89
CA VAL A 85 2.70 -4.31 -2.09
C VAL A 85 3.05 -3.78 -0.71
N LEU A 86 2.65 -2.54 -0.47
CA LEU A 86 2.99 -1.80 0.74
C LEU A 86 1.70 -1.42 1.46
N THR A 87 1.68 -1.45 2.80
CA THR A 87 0.48 -1.07 3.56
C THR A 87 0.85 -0.01 4.58
N TYR A 88 0.18 1.14 4.54
CA TYR A 88 0.42 2.22 5.50
C TYR A 88 -0.38 1.98 6.80
N VAL A 89 0.29 2.22 7.92
CA VAL A 89 -0.28 2.18 9.27
C VAL A 89 0.03 3.50 9.96
N GLY A 90 -1.02 4.25 10.30
CA GLY A 90 -0.88 5.50 11.04
C GLY A 90 -0.50 5.27 12.51
N PRO A 91 0.08 6.28 13.17
CA PRO A 91 0.55 6.19 14.57
C PRO A 91 -0.56 5.90 15.58
N ASP A 92 -1.79 6.35 15.31
CA ASP A 92 -2.96 6.21 16.18
C ASP A 92 -3.79 4.93 15.91
N GLU A 93 -3.45 4.18 14.86
CA GLU A 93 -4.21 2.98 14.49
C GLU A 93 -3.89 1.73 15.33
N PRO A 94 -2.61 1.38 15.58
CA PRO A 94 -2.29 0.22 16.41
C PRO A 94 -2.46 0.54 17.90
N MET A 95 -2.68 -0.50 18.70
CA MET A 95 -2.81 -0.37 20.16
C MET A 95 -1.50 0.10 20.82
N ASP A 96 -0.37 -0.24 20.21
CA ASP A 96 0.98 0.11 20.64
C ASP A 96 1.92 0.15 19.43
N GLU A 97 3.02 0.88 19.57
CA GLU A 97 3.99 1.17 18.50
C GLU A 97 5.01 0.03 18.30
N SER A 98 4.80 -1.15 18.91
CA SER A 98 5.71 -2.28 18.72
C SER A 98 5.64 -2.77 17.28
N GLU A 99 6.79 -3.11 16.69
CA GLU A 99 6.89 -3.62 15.32
C GLU A 99 5.95 -4.82 15.07
N ILE A 100 5.74 -5.68 16.07
CA ILE A 100 4.83 -6.82 15.98
C ILE A 100 3.38 -6.35 15.84
N THR A 101 2.93 -5.40 16.67
CA THR A 101 1.55 -4.88 16.65
C THR A 101 1.27 -4.13 15.36
N VAL A 102 2.20 -3.26 14.95
CA VAL A 102 2.14 -2.52 13.68
C VAL A 102 2.08 -3.49 12.49
N GLY A 103 2.98 -4.48 12.47
CA GLY A 103 3.05 -5.47 11.39
C GLY A 103 1.81 -6.35 11.29
N LEU A 104 1.26 -6.80 12.42
CA LEU A 104 -0.01 -7.54 12.45
C LEU A 104 -1.17 -6.69 11.96
N PHE A 105 -1.24 -5.42 12.37
CA PHE A 105 -2.28 -4.51 11.94
C PHE A 105 -2.23 -4.24 10.43
N GLY A 106 -1.05 -3.93 9.90
CA GLY A 106 -0.83 -3.76 8.46
C GLY A 106 -1.14 -5.03 7.67
N ARG A 107 -0.77 -6.21 8.18
CA ARG A 107 -1.14 -7.49 7.59
C ARG A 107 -2.66 -7.69 7.52
N SER A 108 -3.39 -7.33 8.57
CA SER A 108 -4.86 -7.42 8.61
C SER A 108 -5.53 -6.46 7.62
N LYS A 109 -4.99 -5.25 7.44
CA LYS A 109 -5.46 -4.30 6.41
C LYS A 109 -5.24 -4.86 5.01
N ARG A 110 -4.03 -5.34 4.72
CA ARG A 110 -3.69 -5.97 3.44
C ARG A 110 -4.56 -7.17 3.11
N HIS A 111 -4.88 -7.98 4.11
CA HIS A 111 -5.79 -9.12 3.93
C HIS A 111 -7.20 -8.67 3.51
N ARG A 112 -7.70 -7.57 4.10
CA ARG A 112 -8.99 -6.97 3.70
C ARG A 112 -8.93 -6.42 2.28
N ASP A 113 -7.93 -5.62 1.95
CA ASP A 113 -7.75 -5.12 0.58
C ASP A 113 -7.58 -6.27 -0.44
N GLY A 114 -6.90 -7.35 -0.06
CA GLY A 114 -6.75 -8.59 -0.84
C GLY A 114 -8.04 -9.39 -1.06
N THR A 115 -9.06 -9.16 -0.24
CA THR A 115 -10.35 -9.87 -0.29
C THR A 115 -11.44 -9.00 -0.92
N GLU A 116 -11.48 -7.73 -0.54
CA GLU A 116 -12.49 -6.76 -0.97
C GLU A 116 -12.14 -6.12 -2.32
N LEU A 117 -10.85 -5.94 -2.61
CA LEU A 117 -10.33 -5.44 -3.89
C LEU A 117 -10.92 -4.07 -4.29
N HIS A 118 -11.20 -3.21 -3.31
CA HIS A 118 -11.72 -1.87 -3.53
C HIS A 118 -10.60 -0.86 -3.78
N VAL A 119 -10.45 -0.45 -5.04
CA VAL A 119 -9.53 0.62 -5.43
C VAL A 119 -10.19 1.97 -5.15
N VAL A 120 -9.48 2.84 -4.43
CA VAL A 120 -9.95 4.20 -4.08
C VAL A 120 -9.17 5.31 -4.78
N HIS A 121 -7.95 5.03 -5.25
CA HIS A 121 -7.16 5.98 -5.99
C HIS A 121 -6.19 5.29 -6.96
N VAL A 122 -5.96 5.92 -8.11
CA VAL A 122 -5.01 5.49 -9.13
C VAL A 122 -4.19 6.72 -9.51
N GLU A 123 -2.89 6.64 -9.29
CA GLU A 123 -1.93 7.65 -9.74
C GLU A 123 -1.23 7.10 -10.99
N ASP A 124 -1.55 7.69 -12.15
CA ASP A 124 -0.93 7.33 -13.43
C ASP A 124 0.16 8.34 -13.80
N ASN A 125 1.41 7.88 -13.67
CA ASN A 125 2.60 8.68 -13.93
C ASN A 125 3.34 8.26 -15.22
N ARG A 126 2.73 7.41 -16.05
CA ARG A 126 3.35 6.91 -17.29
C ARG A 126 3.70 8.01 -18.31
N GLY A 127 3.07 9.19 -18.19
CA GLY A 127 3.30 10.35 -19.07
C GLY A 127 4.12 11.49 -18.45
N SER A 128 4.51 11.40 -17.17
CA SER A 128 5.17 12.49 -16.44
C SER A 128 6.67 12.63 -16.76
N ALA A 129 7.21 11.74 -17.60
CA ALA A 129 8.60 11.73 -18.04
C ALA A 129 8.76 12.36 -19.43
N ASP A 130 8.46 13.65 -19.58
CA ASP A 130 9.15 14.57 -20.52
C ASP A 130 8.70 16.03 -20.31
N PRO A 131 9.52 16.92 -19.72
CA PRO A 131 9.62 18.28 -20.23
C PRO A 131 10.76 18.30 -21.27
N ALA A 132 10.37 18.65 -22.51
CA ALA A 132 11.26 18.91 -23.63
C ALA A 132 12.42 19.87 -23.33
#